data_AF-A0A1L3Q1Y7-F1
#
_entry.id   AF-A0A1L3Q1Y7-F1
#
_cell.length_a   1.000
_cell.length_b   1.000
_cell.length_c   1.000
_cell.angle_alpha   90.00
_cell.angle_beta   90.00
_cell.angle_gamma   90.00
#
_symmetry.space_group_name_H-M   'P 1'
#
loop_
_entity.id
_entity.type
_entity.pdbx_description
1 polymer ?
#
loop_
_entity_poly.entity_id
_entity_poly.type
_entity_poly.pdbx_seq_one_letter_code
_entity_poly.pdbx_strand_id
1 'polypeptide(L)'
;MSENVAPRHPDISDFPHLPGVYLMKDANDTIIYIGKARDLKKRVSQYFQTDKNKSPKTKVLVSKIRDIEYIVTSTEVEALILEANLIKKNRPRYNISLKDDKRYPYVKVTVNSRYPRIYLVRRRLMDDAVYFGPYTSVKPVRTTLDLISQIFKIRRCHGNPAQKKRPCLNYHINRCMGPCTGDVDAEEYRDNVKAAVKYLRGDTGDLLGKLRQQMQEYAEKQRYEAASVIRDQIEGLRELAKQQRTTAGIDDRDVIGLHVDEKDIYVQLFYVRSGNMVGRADFELNRGKSTSSEIIAEFIKQYYQDSPVPPEIVVPEMPPEEEVILKWLSEKAGRKVTLNIPRIGEKKKLLDMAMKNATMARERTNTEKAKKEGTLKGLETLQEKLGIGTLPRHIEGFDISNISGSDPVASMVVFKNGTPSKADYRHYNIKGVEGIDDFAMMAEAVDRRYSRMKEDKQAMPDLILIDGGEGQVNAANRELQKLQMNIPVIGLAKKFEHIIFPDTHPRKLLILPKKSPALKILMQIRDEAHRFAVASHRKRRSARLSHSELDGIEGIGEKKKKELLQHFGSVEKVREAEEKEIAEIEGIGKALSRRIAEKLREQK
;
A
#
# COMPACT_ATOMS: atom_id res chain seq x y z
N MET A 1 -2.84 -21.17 -58.42
CA MET A 1 -1.45 -20.69 -58.30
C MET A 1 -1.39 -19.78 -57.09
N SER A 2 -1.11 -20.35 -55.92
CA SER A 2 -0.82 -19.61 -54.70
C SER A 2 0.66 -19.25 -54.73
N GLU A 3 0.98 -18.02 -55.10
CA GLU A 3 2.35 -17.52 -55.05
C GLU A 3 2.86 -17.61 -53.60
N ASN A 4 3.87 -18.46 -53.43
CA ASN A 4 4.73 -18.49 -52.26
C ASN A 4 5.52 -17.17 -52.22
N VAL A 5 4.93 -16.12 -51.64
CA VAL A 5 5.66 -14.91 -51.30
C VAL A 5 6.61 -15.27 -50.16
N ALA A 6 7.90 -15.44 -50.50
CA ALA A 6 8.96 -15.60 -49.53
C ALA A 6 8.86 -14.50 -48.45
N PRO A 7 9.15 -14.79 -47.17
CA PRO A 7 9.08 -13.77 -46.13
C PRO A 7 9.99 -12.59 -46.53
N ARG A 8 9.41 -11.43 -46.84
CA ARG A 8 10.14 -10.17 -47.02
C ARG A 8 10.97 -9.95 -45.76
N HIS A 9 12.28 -10.16 -45.86
CA HIS A 9 13.23 -9.70 -44.87
C HIS A 9 13.23 -8.17 -44.92
N PRO A 10 13.26 -7.48 -43.76
CA PRO A 10 13.35 -6.02 -43.76
C PRO A 10 14.61 -5.58 -44.49
N ASP A 11 14.50 -4.53 -45.31
CA ASP A 11 15.64 -3.96 -46.00
C ASP A 11 16.51 -3.20 -44.98
N ILE A 12 17.75 -3.67 -44.82
CA ILE A 12 18.72 -3.15 -43.85
C ILE A 12 19.96 -2.57 -44.56
N SER A 13 19.93 -2.47 -45.89
CA SER A 13 21.07 -2.05 -46.70
C SER A 13 21.49 -0.59 -46.43
N ASP A 14 20.51 0.27 -46.16
CA ASP A 14 20.69 1.72 -45.92
C ASP A 14 20.94 2.10 -44.45
N PHE A 15 21.12 1.13 -43.55
CA PHE A 15 21.41 1.45 -42.15
C PHE A 15 22.78 2.15 -42.01
N PRO A 16 22.88 3.23 -41.21
CA PRO A 16 24.13 3.95 -41.04
C PRO A 16 25.11 3.21 -40.13
N HIS A 17 26.41 3.44 -40.33
CA HIS A 17 27.49 3.02 -39.42
C HIS A 17 27.66 4.00 -38.25
N LEU A 18 26.54 4.32 -37.59
CA LEU A 18 26.48 5.26 -36.47
C LEU A 18 25.88 4.58 -35.23
N PRO A 19 26.19 5.08 -34.01
CA PRO A 19 25.52 4.61 -32.81
C PRO A 19 24.06 5.03 -32.81
N GLY A 20 23.22 4.23 -32.16
CA GLY A 20 21.80 4.53 -32.06
C GLY A 20 20.97 3.39 -31.49
N VAL A 21 19.66 3.56 -31.59
CA VAL A 21 18.65 2.60 -31.13
C VAL A 21 17.87 2.11 -32.33
N TYR A 22 17.62 0.80 -32.41
CA TYR A 22 16.75 0.19 -33.42
C TYR A 22 15.49 -0.40 -32.78
N LEU A 23 14.37 -0.32 -33.49
CA LEU A 23 13.05 -0.76 -33.08
C LEU A 23 12.56 -1.80 -34.07
N MET A 24 12.33 -3.02 -33.60
CA MET A 24 11.81 -4.11 -34.41
C MET A 24 10.30 -4.21 -34.23
N LYS A 25 9.58 -4.27 -35.35
CA LYS A 25 8.12 -4.32 -35.39
C LYS A 25 7.59 -5.61 -36.02
N ASP A 26 6.39 -6.01 -35.61
CA ASP A 26 5.68 -7.15 -36.21
C ASP A 26 4.77 -6.73 -37.38
N ALA A 27 3.95 -7.68 -37.89
CA ALA A 27 3.04 -7.44 -39.02
C ALA A 27 1.93 -6.42 -38.74
N ASN A 28 1.67 -6.10 -37.48
CA ASN A 28 0.66 -5.13 -37.06
C ASN A 28 1.30 -3.79 -36.68
N ASP A 29 2.52 -3.51 -37.13
CA ASP A 29 3.30 -2.31 -36.78
C ASP A 29 3.56 -2.16 -35.26
N THR A 30 3.42 -3.25 -34.50
CA THR A 30 3.63 -3.23 -33.04
C THR A 30 5.11 -3.41 -32.73
N ILE A 31 5.68 -2.51 -31.92
CA ILE A 31 7.08 -2.62 -31.47
C ILE A 31 7.22 -3.84 -30.56
N ILE A 32 7.96 -4.84 -31.02
CA ILE A 32 8.16 -6.11 -30.31
C ILE A 32 9.51 -6.18 -29.61
N TYR A 33 10.52 -5.46 -30.10
CA TYR A 33 11.85 -5.38 -29.49
C TYR A 33 12.53 -4.04 -29.77
N ILE A 34 13.30 -3.56 -28.81
CA ILE A 34 14.13 -2.35 -28.90
C ILE A 34 15.54 -2.72 -28.46
N GLY A 35 16.55 -2.27 -29.18
CA GLY A 35 17.94 -2.46 -28.75
C GLY A 35 18.84 -1.32 -29.16
N LYS A 36 19.94 -1.12 -28.43
CA LYS A 36 21.00 -0.18 -28.80
C LYS A 36 22.11 -0.84 -29.64
N ALA A 37 22.85 -0.02 -30.38
CA ALA A 37 24.03 -0.42 -31.13
C ALA A 37 25.11 0.68 -31.09
N ARG A 38 26.39 0.28 -31.05
CA ARG A 38 27.53 1.17 -31.39
C ARG A 38 27.59 1.48 -32.89
N ASP A 39 27.17 0.50 -33.70
CA ASP A 39 27.11 0.56 -35.15
C ASP A 39 25.80 -0.13 -35.57
N LEU A 40 24.80 0.66 -35.95
CA LEU A 40 23.46 0.19 -36.30
C LEU A 40 23.50 -0.84 -37.43
N LYS A 41 24.22 -0.56 -38.52
CA LYS A 41 24.31 -1.47 -39.66
C LYS A 41 24.88 -2.84 -39.26
N LYS A 42 26.02 -2.86 -38.56
CA LYS A 42 26.65 -4.12 -38.13
C LYS A 42 25.76 -4.89 -37.17
N ARG A 43 25.17 -4.21 -36.18
CA ARG A 43 24.37 -4.88 -35.15
C ARG A 43 23.08 -5.47 -35.70
N VAL A 44 22.34 -4.72 -36.52
CA VAL A 44 21.08 -5.20 -37.09
C VAL A 44 21.33 -6.35 -38.08
N SER A 45 22.40 -6.28 -38.88
CA SER A 45 22.79 -7.34 -39.81
C SER A 45 23.04 -8.70 -39.12
N GLN A 46 23.58 -8.70 -37.89
CA GLN A 46 23.81 -9.93 -37.11
C GLN A 46 22.52 -10.74 -36.84
N TYR A 47 21.36 -10.07 -36.75
CA TYR A 47 20.08 -10.77 -36.54
C TYR A 47 19.65 -11.60 -37.73
N PHE A 48 20.13 -11.30 -38.93
CA PHE A 48 19.72 -11.94 -40.18
C PHE A 48 20.78 -12.87 -40.78
N GLN A 49 22.00 -12.89 -40.23
CA GLN A 49 23.05 -13.85 -40.63
C GLN A 49 22.67 -15.31 -40.32
N THR A 50 23.07 -16.25 -41.17
CA THR A 50 22.71 -17.67 -41.08
C THR A 50 23.56 -18.39 -40.04
N ASP A 51 23.28 -18.14 -38.76
CA ASP A 51 24.15 -18.62 -37.68
C ASP A 51 23.51 -19.76 -36.87
N LYS A 52 24.22 -20.91 -36.77
CA LYS A 52 23.75 -22.11 -36.05
C LYS A 52 23.63 -21.86 -34.54
N ASN A 53 24.35 -20.87 -34.01
CA ASN A 53 24.43 -20.54 -32.58
C ASN A 53 23.42 -19.47 -32.09
N LYS A 54 22.45 -19.05 -32.90
CA LYS A 54 21.42 -18.10 -32.42
C LYS A 54 20.63 -18.69 -31.26
N SER A 55 20.49 -17.89 -30.18
CA SER A 55 19.64 -18.26 -29.05
C SER A 55 18.21 -18.59 -29.52
N PRO A 56 17.50 -19.53 -28.87
CA PRO A 56 16.10 -19.81 -29.18
C PRO A 56 15.20 -18.56 -29.10
N LYS A 57 15.58 -17.55 -28.30
CA LYS A 57 14.88 -16.25 -28.23
C LYS A 57 15.01 -15.49 -29.54
N THR A 58 16.25 -15.35 -30.02
CA THR A 58 16.58 -14.59 -31.23
C THR A 58 15.90 -15.21 -32.44
N LYS A 59 15.84 -16.54 -32.55
CA LYS A 59 15.13 -17.23 -33.65
C LYS A 59 13.63 -16.90 -33.68
N VAL A 60 12.97 -16.92 -32.51
CA VAL A 60 11.54 -16.59 -32.38
C VAL A 60 11.29 -15.09 -32.60
N LEU A 61 12.17 -14.22 -32.11
CA LEU A 61 12.09 -12.80 -32.36
C LEU A 61 12.17 -12.51 -33.86
N VAL A 62 13.22 -13.00 -34.52
CA VAL A 62 13.50 -12.75 -35.94
C VAL A 62 12.36 -13.24 -36.84
N SER A 63 11.73 -14.38 -36.52
CA SER A 63 10.58 -14.88 -37.29
C SER A 63 9.31 -14.02 -37.19
N LYS A 64 9.28 -13.07 -36.25
CA LYS A 64 8.16 -12.13 -36.06
C LYS A 64 8.45 -10.73 -36.58
N ILE A 65 9.70 -10.41 -36.96
CA ILE A 65 10.08 -9.10 -37.47
C ILE A 65 9.52 -8.92 -38.89
N ARG A 66 8.85 -7.78 -39.13
CA ARG A 66 8.43 -7.34 -40.46
C ARG A 66 9.06 -6.02 -40.87
N ASP A 67 9.37 -5.17 -39.91
CA ASP A 67 9.96 -3.86 -40.15
C ASP A 67 10.97 -3.49 -39.04
N ILE A 68 11.95 -2.65 -39.39
CA ILE A 68 12.97 -2.15 -38.46
C ILE A 68 13.18 -0.65 -38.67
N GLU A 69 12.89 0.13 -37.63
CA GLU A 69 13.21 1.55 -37.57
C GLU A 69 14.49 1.78 -36.76
N TYR A 70 15.13 2.93 -36.94
CA TYR A 70 16.27 3.33 -36.12
C TYR A 70 16.24 4.83 -35.78
N ILE A 71 16.92 5.17 -34.69
CA ILE A 71 17.17 6.54 -34.24
C ILE A 71 18.68 6.64 -33.99
N VAL A 72 19.36 7.50 -34.75
CA VAL A 72 20.80 7.77 -34.60
C VAL A 72 21.03 8.64 -33.37
N THR A 73 22.10 8.37 -32.63
CA THR A 73 22.57 9.19 -31.50
C THR A 73 24.00 9.64 -31.72
N SER A 74 24.46 10.64 -30.97
CA SER A 74 25.83 11.15 -31.08
C SER A 74 26.83 10.24 -30.36
N THR A 75 26.36 9.57 -29.29
CA THR A 75 27.20 8.68 -28.48
C THR A 75 26.48 7.38 -28.12
N GLU A 76 27.25 6.38 -27.69
CA GLU A 76 26.70 5.13 -27.15
C GLU A 76 25.95 5.34 -25.82
N VAL A 77 26.37 6.31 -25.01
CA VAL A 77 25.67 6.65 -23.75
C VAL A 77 24.29 7.22 -24.05
N GLU A 78 24.18 8.11 -25.04
CA GLU A 78 22.88 8.60 -25.52
C GLU A 78 22.00 7.47 -26.05
N ALA A 79 22.56 6.53 -26.83
CA ALA A 79 21.83 5.35 -27.30
C ALA A 79 21.31 4.50 -26.13
N LEU A 80 22.12 4.31 -25.09
CA LEU A 80 21.72 3.58 -23.88
C LEU A 80 20.57 4.27 -23.13
N ILE A 81 20.65 5.60 -22.96
CA ILE A 81 19.59 6.37 -22.31
C ILE A 81 18.30 6.31 -23.14
N LEU A 82 18.39 6.46 -24.45
CA LEU A 82 17.26 6.44 -25.36
C LEU A 82 16.59 5.06 -25.40
N GLU A 83 17.37 3.98 -25.43
CA GLU A 83 16.90 2.60 -25.34
C GLU A 83 16.05 2.40 -24.08
N ALA A 84 16.60 2.74 -22.91
CA ALA A 84 15.90 2.57 -21.63
C ALA A 84 14.58 3.36 -21.60
N ASN A 85 14.58 4.60 -22.12
CA ASN A 85 13.37 5.42 -22.28
C ASN A 85 12.32 4.73 -23.16
N LEU A 86 12.71 4.21 -24.32
CA LEU A 86 11.79 3.62 -25.29
C LEU A 86 11.26 2.25 -24.80
N ILE A 87 12.08 1.45 -24.12
CA ILE A 87 11.63 0.21 -23.46
C ILE A 87 10.61 0.55 -22.37
N LYS A 88 10.89 1.54 -21.53
CA LYS A 88 9.98 1.97 -20.46
C LYS A 88 8.65 2.48 -21.00
N LYS A 89 8.67 3.22 -22.12
CA LYS A 89 7.49 3.79 -22.78
C LYS A 89 6.64 2.72 -23.50
N ASN A 90 7.28 1.88 -24.31
CA ASN A 90 6.57 0.96 -25.22
C ASN A 90 6.36 -0.44 -24.64
N ARG A 91 7.12 -0.82 -23.59
CA ARG A 91 7.12 -2.15 -22.96
C ARG A 91 7.09 -3.30 -23.97
N PRO A 92 8.04 -3.37 -24.92
CA PRO A 92 8.00 -4.36 -25.98
C PRO A 92 8.07 -5.78 -25.43
N ARG A 93 7.34 -6.70 -26.04
CA ARG A 93 7.15 -8.08 -25.56
C ARG A 93 8.46 -8.83 -25.29
N TYR A 94 9.50 -8.62 -26.09
CA TYR A 94 10.76 -9.38 -26.00
C TYR A 94 11.87 -8.67 -25.21
N ASN A 95 11.67 -7.41 -24.81
CA ASN A 95 12.56 -6.71 -23.87
C ASN A 95 12.26 -7.12 -22.43
N ILE A 96 13.29 -7.13 -21.58
CA ILE A 96 13.09 -7.18 -20.14
C ILE A 96 12.58 -5.78 -19.73
N SER A 97 11.52 -5.73 -18.95
CA SER A 97 10.86 -4.50 -18.51
C SER A 97 10.33 -4.65 -17.08
N LEU A 98 10.43 -3.58 -16.31
CA LEU A 98 9.80 -3.50 -14.99
C LEU A 98 8.27 -3.59 -15.14
N LYS A 99 7.65 -4.59 -14.50
CA LYS A 99 6.19 -4.78 -14.54
C LYS A 99 5.47 -3.68 -13.75
N ASP A 100 6.01 -3.38 -12.58
CA ASP A 100 5.52 -2.32 -11.69
C ASP A 100 6.63 -1.30 -11.43
N ASP A 101 6.34 -0.04 -11.76
CA ASP A 101 7.18 1.09 -11.38
C ASP A 101 6.78 1.52 -9.96
N LYS A 102 7.04 0.66 -8.95
CA LYS A 102 6.72 0.94 -7.55
C LYS A 102 7.46 2.21 -7.13
N ARG A 103 6.73 3.32 -7.09
CA ARG A 103 7.27 4.61 -6.71
C ARG A 103 7.35 4.71 -5.19
N TYR A 104 8.52 4.39 -4.64
CA TYR A 104 8.77 4.47 -3.21
C TYR A 104 8.66 5.92 -2.71
N PRO A 105 8.10 6.14 -1.50
CA PRO A 105 8.04 7.47 -0.91
C PRO A 105 9.43 7.94 -0.49
N TYR A 106 9.77 9.16 -0.87
CA TYR A 106 10.92 9.93 -0.41
C TYR A 106 10.43 11.15 0.39
N VAL A 107 11.25 11.64 1.30
CA VAL A 107 11.06 12.97 1.89
C VAL A 107 11.96 13.94 1.14
N LYS A 108 11.37 14.93 0.49
CA LYS A 108 12.07 15.99 -0.23
C LYS A 108 12.15 17.25 0.62
N VAL A 109 13.32 17.86 0.65
CA VAL A 109 13.60 19.16 1.26
C VAL A 109 14.06 20.14 0.19
N THR A 110 13.23 21.15 -0.06
CA THR A 110 13.45 22.17 -1.12
C THR A 110 14.42 23.26 -0.65
N VAL A 111 15.67 22.87 -0.39
CA VAL A 111 16.74 23.76 0.09
C VAL A 111 17.05 24.92 -0.87
N ASN A 112 16.69 24.77 -2.14
CA ASN A 112 16.80 25.75 -3.21
C ASN A 112 15.71 26.85 -3.21
N SER A 113 14.74 26.78 -2.28
CA SER A 113 13.68 27.79 -2.14
C SER A 113 14.03 28.80 -1.04
N ARG A 114 13.59 30.06 -1.19
CA ARG A 114 13.70 31.09 -0.12
C ARG A 114 13.12 30.62 1.21
N TYR A 115 11.99 29.90 1.16
CA TYR A 115 11.37 29.24 2.31
C TYR A 115 11.24 27.74 2.02
N PRO A 116 12.27 26.93 2.38
CA PRO A 116 12.25 25.51 2.13
C PRO A 116 11.08 24.79 2.79
N ARG A 117 10.67 23.70 2.16
CA ARG A 117 9.62 22.80 2.62
C ARG A 117 10.13 21.38 2.66
N ILE A 118 9.69 20.64 3.68
CA ILE A 118 9.89 19.20 3.84
C ILE A 118 8.57 18.48 3.57
N TYR A 119 8.53 17.58 2.58
CA TYR A 119 7.30 16.87 2.20
C TYR A 119 7.57 15.54 1.51
N LEU A 120 6.57 14.66 1.52
CA LEU A 120 6.66 13.36 0.89
C LEU A 120 6.43 13.47 -0.63
N VAL A 121 7.30 12.84 -1.40
CA VAL A 121 7.20 12.71 -2.86
C VAL A 121 7.39 11.25 -3.26
N ARG A 122 6.87 10.87 -4.42
CA ARG A 122 7.06 9.53 -4.98
C ARG A 122 8.11 9.50 -6.11
N ARG A 123 8.64 10.66 -6.49
CA ARG A 123 9.69 10.80 -7.50
C ARG A 123 10.79 11.66 -6.93
N ARG A 124 12.02 11.15 -6.96
CA ARG A 124 13.21 11.97 -6.74
C ARG A 124 13.56 12.65 -8.07
N LEU A 125 13.74 13.96 -8.04
CA LEU A 125 14.13 14.77 -9.20
C LEU A 125 15.59 15.19 -9.01
N MET A 126 16.27 15.52 -10.10
CA MET A 126 17.54 16.25 -10.05
C MET A 126 17.25 17.74 -10.08
N ASP A 127 16.78 18.27 -8.96
CA ASP A 127 16.40 19.67 -8.80
C ASP A 127 17.15 20.34 -7.64
N ASP A 128 18.34 19.83 -7.33
CA ASP A 128 19.22 20.27 -6.24
C ASP A 128 18.55 20.31 -4.85
N ALA A 129 17.39 19.67 -4.71
CA ALA A 129 16.74 19.45 -3.42
C ALA A 129 17.42 18.29 -2.68
N VAL A 130 17.34 18.32 -1.35
CA VAL A 130 17.81 17.22 -0.51
C VAL A 130 16.70 16.19 -0.41
N TYR A 131 17.03 14.91 -0.59
CA TYR A 131 16.08 13.81 -0.51
C TYR A 131 16.50 12.80 0.54
N PHE A 132 15.53 12.31 1.31
CA PHE A 132 15.67 11.23 2.26
C PHE A 132 14.77 10.06 1.88
N GLY A 133 15.22 8.84 2.22
CA GLY A 133 14.60 7.60 1.80
C GLY A 133 15.38 6.93 0.65
N PRO A 134 14.74 6.00 -0.08
CA PRO A 134 13.31 5.70 -0.06
C PRO A 134 12.86 4.98 1.21
N TYR A 135 11.64 5.28 1.63
CA TYR A 135 11.03 4.65 2.80
C TYR A 135 10.11 3.50 2.40
N THR A 136 10.12 2.43 3.19
CA THR A 136 9.29 1.23 2.95
C THR A 136 7.82 1.44 3.31
N SER A 137 7.51 2.43 4.16
CA SER A 137 6.15 2.74 4.60
C SER A 137 5.95 4.24 4.71
N VAL A 138 4.78 4.70 4.24
CA VAL A 138 4.37 6.10 4.32
C VAL A 138 3.99 6.50 5.75
N LYS A 139 3.48 5.56 6.56
CA LYS A 139 2.89 5.88 7.87
C LYS A 139 3.94 6.42 8.86
N PRO A 140 5.10 5.77 9.09
CA PRO A 140 6.15 6.31 9.96
C PRO A 140 6.68 7.65 9.45
N VAL A 141 6.86 7.79 8.14
CA VAL A 141 7.34 9.04 7.52
C VAL A 141 6.38 10.20 7.80
N ARG A 142 5.07 9.97 7.69
CA ARG A 142 4.08 11.00 8.03
C ARG A 142 4.17 11.42 9.49
N THR A 143 4.34 10.46 10.41
CA THR A 143 4.57 10.76 11.84
C THR A 143 5.83 11.60 12.04
N THR A 144 6.95 11.24 11.39
CA THR A 144 8.20 12.01 11.45
C THR A 144 8.03 13.44 10.89
N LEU A 145 7.34 13.59 9.77
CA LEU A 145 7.06 14.90 9.17
C LEU A 145 6.16 15.77 10.06
N ASP A 146 5.21 15.16 10.78
CA ASP A 146 4.38 15.86 11.75
C ASP A 146 5.22 16.36 12.93
N LEU A 147 6.10 15.53 13.49
CA LEU A 147 7.04 15.92 14.55
C LEU A 147 7.97 17.05 14.10
N ILE A 148 8.53 16.96 12.89
CA ILE A 148 9.37 18.01 12.31
C ILE A 148 8.62 19.34 12.24
N SER A 149 7.34 19.32 11.85
CA SER A 149 6.54 20.55 11.79
C SER A 149 6.24 21.14 13.18
N GLN A 150 6.11 20.30 14.21
CA GLN A 150 5.91 20.75 15.59
C GLN A 150 7.19 21.36 16.20
N ILE A 151 8.34 20.74 15.96
CA ILE A 151 9.63 21.15 16.54
C ILE A 151 10.21 22.36 15.82
N PHE A 152 10.35 22.26 14.49
CA PHE A 152 11.10 23.24 13.68
C PHE A 152 10.21 24.29 13.02
N LYS A 153 8.89 24.23 13.22
CA LYS A 153 7.89 25.18 12.68
C LYS A 153 8.03 25.42 11.18
N ILE A 154 8.30 24.35 10.43
CA ILE A 154 8.50 24.37 8.98
C ILE A 154 7.15 24.30 8.26
N ARG A 155 6.99 25.11 7.22
CA ARG A 155 5.76 25.15 6.43
C ARG A 155 5.41 23.79 5.82
N ARG A 156 4.11 23.49 5.76
CA ARG A 156 3.56 22.34 5.01
C ARG A 156 2.73 22.72 3.80
N CYS A 157 2.48 24.02 3.61
CA CYS A 157 1.65 24.52 2.52
C CYS A 157 2.35 24.38 1.15
N HIS A 158 1.57 24.10 0.11
CA HIS A 158 2.04 24.09 -1.28
C HIS A 158 2.15 25.53 -1.85
N GLY A 159 2.99 25.71 -2.86
CA GLY A 159 3.14 26.96 -3.64
C GLY A 159 4.15 27.96 -3.06
N ASN A 160 4.17 29.19 -3.58
CA ASN A 160 4.95 30.29 -3.03
C ASN A 160 4.18 30.89 -1.82
N PRO A 161 4.79 30.99 -0.62
CA PRO A 161 4.08 31.50 0.56
C PRO A 161 3.76 32.99 0.43
N ALA A 162 4.56 33.77 -0.31
CA ALA A 162 4.33 35.20 -0.54
C ALA A 162 3.04 35.50 -1.33
N GLN A 163 2.49 34.51 -2.04
CA GLN A 163 1.24 34.67 -2.80
C GLN A 163 -0.02 34.40 -1.94
N LYS A 164 0.15 34.03 -0.67
CA LYS A 164 -0.98 33.70 0.22
C LYS A 164 -1.36 34.89 1.09
N LYS A 165 -2.57 35.38 0.92
CA LYS A 165 -3.10 36.55 1.65
C LYS A 165 -3.51 36.27 3.11
N ARG A 166 -3.65 35.01 3.52
CA ARG A 166 -4.12 34.63 4.87
C ARG A 166 -3.30 33.48 5.45
N PRO A 167 -2.92 33.55 6.74
CA PRO A 167 -2.25 32.44 7.43
C PRO A 167 -3.18 31.22 7.52
N CYS A 168 -2.57 30.03 7.53
CA CYS A 168 -3.30 28.77 7.59
C CYS A 168 -3.36 28.23 9.03
N LEU A 169 -4.15 27.17 9.25
CA LEU A 169 -4.26 26.52 10.56
C LEU A 169 -2.90 26.20 11.18
N ASN A 170 -1.91 25.71 10.41
CA ASN A 170 -0.58 25.38 10.93
C ASN A 170 0.14 26.57 11.57
N TYR A 171 -0.12 27.80 11.11
CA TYR A 171 0.41 29.01 11.76
C TYR A 171 -0.29 29.23 13.11
N HIS A 172 -1.63 29.20 13.13
CA HIS A 172 -2.42 29.43 14.34
C HIS A 172 -2.17 28.38 15.44
N ILE A 173 -1.85 27.14 15.07
CA ILE A 173 -1.46 26.08 16.01
C ILE A 173 0.07 26.00 16.24
N ASN A 174 0.81 27.05 15.88
CA ASN A 174 2.26 27.21 16.12
C ASN A 174 3.16 26.10 15.52
N ARG A 175 2.73 25.46 14.44
CA ARG A 175 3.50 24.46 13.65
C ARG A 175 4.18 25.05 12.41
N CYS A 176 4.04 26.35 12.19
CA CYS A 176 4.67 27.06 11.09
C CYS A 176 4.99 28.49 11.53
N MET A 177 6.20 28.97 11.25
CA MET A 177 6.55 30.39 11.49
C MET A 177 5.66 31.36 10.69
N GLY A 178 5.01 30.87 9.64
CA GLY A 178 4.09 31.66 8.82
C GLY A 178 4.78 32.58 7.81
N PRO A 179 5.69 32.09 6.95
CA PRO A 179 6.31 32.94 5.92
C PRO A 179 5.32 33.55 4.91
N CYS A 180 4.03 33.18 4.98
CA CYS A 180 2.97 33.84 4.23
C CYS A 180 2.50 35.17 4.84
N THR A 181 2.84 35.49 6.10
CA THR A 181 2.49 36.78 6.70
C THR A 181 3.43 37.91 6.28
N GLY A 182 4.65 37.56 5.85
CA GLY A 182 5.68 38.52 5.41
C GLY A 182 6.71 38.84 6.49
N ASP A 183 6.43 38.54 7.76
CA ASP A 183 7.22 38.98 8.92
C ASP A 183 8.37 38.03 9.30
N VAL A 184 8.53 36.91 8.57
CA VAL A 184 9.50 35.86 8.91
C VAL A 184 10.81 36.07 8.17
N ASP A 185 11.89 36.23 8.92
CA ASP A 185 13.24 36.27 8.37
C ASP A 185 13.58 34.95 7.64
N ALA A 186 14.16 35.09 6.44
CA ALA A 186 14.44 33.94 5.60
C ALA A 186 15.64 33.13 6.09
N GLU A 187 16.60 33.76 6.78
CA GLU A 187 17.78 33.06 7.29
C GLU A 187 17.45 32.28 8.57
N GLU A 188 16.72 32.91 9.49
CA GLU A 188 16.18 32.23 10.68
C GLU A 188 15.33 31.01 10.29
N TYR A 189 14.45 31.17 9.30
CA TYR A 189 13.65 30.06 8.77
C TYR A 189 14.53 28.95 8.15
N ARG A 190 15.59 29.33 7.43
CA ARG A 190 16.55 28.36 6.86
C ARG A 190 17.31 27.61 7.94
N ASP A 191 17.66 28.24 9.05
CA ASP A 191 18.34 27.56 10.16
C ASP A 191 17.46 26.49 10.81
N ASN A 192 16.16 26.76 10.95
CA ASN A 192 15.19 25.74 11.38
C ASN A 192 15.12 24.56 10.39
N VAL A 193 15.19 24.82 9.09
CA VAL A 193 15.25 23.77 8.06
C VAL A 193 16.56 23.00 8.15
N LYS A 194 17.72 23.67 8.32
CA LYS A 194 19.02 23.02 8.49
C LYS A 194 19.01 22.08 9.71
N ALA A 195 18.40 22.51 10.82
CA ALA A 195 18.22 21.68 12.01
C ALA A 195 17.33 20.46 11.75
N ALA A 196 16.22 20.61 11.02
CA ALA A 196 15.38 19.49 10.59
C ALA A 196 16.10 18.52 9.63
N VAL A 197 16.97 19.03 8.76
CA VAL A 197 17.82 18.22 7.87
C VAL A 197 18.84 17.42 8.68
N LYS A 198 19.50 18.02 9.67
CA LYS A 198 20.40 17.30 10.60
C LYS A 198 19.65 16.18 11.32
N TYR A 199 18.45 16.47 11.82
CA TYR A 199 17.58 15.46 12.43
C TYR A 199 17.26 14.30 11.50
N LEU A 200 16.86 14.59 10.25
CA LEU A 200 16.59 13.55 9.25
C LEU A 200 17.83 12.74 8.84
N ARG A 201 19.05 13.28 9.04
CA ARG A 201 20.33 12.57 8.85
C ARG A 201 20.72 11.68 10.04
N GLY A 202 19.96 11.70 11.14
CA GLY A 202 20.24 10.92 12.35
C GLY A 202 21.21 11.61 13.33
N ASP A 203 21.63 12.84 13.03
CA ASP A 203 22.44 13.67 13.92
C ASP A 203 21.56 14.29 15.02
N THR A 204 21.24 13.45 16.01
CA THR A 204 20.26 13.75 17.07
C THR A 204 20.89 14.22 18.38
N GLY A 205 22.22 14.08 18.54
CA GLY A 205 22.92 14.36 19.80
C GLY A 205 22.83 15.83 20.21
N ASP A 206 23.25 16.74 19.32
CA ASP A 206 23.24 18.18 19.56
C ASP A 206 21.82 18.73 19.74
N LEU A 207 20.86 18.20 18.96
CA LEU A 207 19.45 18.61 19.04
C LEU A 207 18.81 18.22 20.37
N LEU A 208 19.09 16.99 20.85
CA LEU A 208 18.62 16.53 22.15
C LEU A 208 19.22 17.38 23.29
N GLY A 209 20.48 17.82 23.14
CA GLY A 209 21.10 18.75 24.08
C GLY A 209 20.37 20.09 24.16
N LYS A 210 20.12 20.73 23.01
CA LYS A 210 19.40 22.02 22.93
C LYS A 210 17.97 21.94 23.47
N LEU A 211 17.24 20.88 23.14
CA LEU A 211 15.87 20.69 23.64
C LEU A 211 15.84 20.46 25.15
N ARG A 212 16.81 19.73 25.71
CA ARG A 212 16.92 19.61 27.18
C ARG A 212 17.16 20.95 27.84
N GLN A 213 18.04 21.77 27.28
CA GLN A 213 18.31 23.11 27.79
C GLN A 213 17.05 23.99 27.74
N GLN A 214 16.32 24.00 26.62
CA GLN A 214 15.05 24.74 26.52
C GLN A 214 13.98 24.23 27.48
N MET A 215 13.85 22.90 27.64
CA MET A 215 12.92 22.31 28.62
C MET A 215 13.24 22.78 30.03
N GLN A 216 14.54 22.78 30.39
CA GLN A 216 15.03 23.24 31.69
C GLN A 216 14.73 24.72 31.88
N GLU A 217 14.98 25.55 30.88
CA GLU A 217 14.71 26.99 30.93
C GLU A 217 13.21 27.31 31.07
N TYR A 218 12.33 26.53 30.42
CA TYR A 218 10.89 26.64 30.63
C TYR A 218 10.45 26.18 32.03
N ALA A 219 11.07 25.12 32.57
CA ALA A 219 10.81 24.64 33.91
C ALA A 219 11.25 25.66 34.97
N GLU A 220 12.42 26.28 34.82
CA GLU A 220 12.94 27.34 35.69
C GLU A 220 12.03 28.58 35.67
N LYS A 221 11.46 28.92 34.51
CA LYS A 221 10.47 30.01 34.36
C LYS A 221 9.04 29.61 34.76
N GLN A 222 8.85 28.44 35.40
CA GLN A 222 7.56 27.88 35.81
C GLN A 222 6.52 27.73 34.68
N ARG A 223 6.99 27.55 33.43
CA ARG A 223 6.15 27.33 32.23
C ARG A 223 6.00 25.83 31.94
N TYR A 224 5.33 25.12 32.83
CA TYR A 224 5.26 23.64 32.80
C TYR A 224 4.59 23.07 31.55
N GLU A 225 3.58 23.72 30.98
CA GLU A 225 2.96 23.30 29.72
C GLU A 225 3.97 23.33 28.55
N ALA A 226 4.75 24.41 28.45
CA ALA A 226 5.79 24.54 27.44
C ALA A 226 6.91 23.51 27.66
N ALA A 227 7.31 23.26 28.91
CA ALA A 227 8.29 22.23 29.24
C ALA A 227 7.78 20.81 28.89
N SER A 228 6.50 20.50 29.13
CA SER A 228 5.88 19.22 28.76
C SER A 228 5.91 18.99 27.24
N VAL A 229 5.64 20.02 26.44
CA VAL A 229 5.74 19.93 24.97
C VAL A 229 7.16 19.59 24.53
N ILE A 230 8.19 20.22 25.12
CA ILE A 230 9.59 19.92 24.79
C ILE A 230 9.99 18.52 25.27
N ARG A 231 9.51 18.06 26.43
CA ARG A 231 9.71 16.69 26.93
C ARG A 231 9.18 15.66 25.95
N ASP A 232 7.94 15.82 25.49
CA ASP A 232 7.30 14.88 24.57
C ASP A 232 8.03 14.86 23.21
N GLN A 233 8.58 16.00 22.78
CA GLN A 233 9.47 16.06 21.61
C GLN A 233 10.78 15.28 21.85
N ILE A 234 11.42 15.42 23.02
CA ILE A 234 12.63 14.66 23.39
C ILE A 234 12.36 13.15 23.38
N GLU A 235 11.21 12.71 23.88
CA GLU A 235 10.83 11.28 23.88
C GLU A 235 10.61 10.76 22.46
N GLY A 236 9.87 11.50 21.63
CA GLY A 236 9.68 11.16 20.21
C GLY A 236 11.00 11.07 19.44
N LEU A 237 11.97 11.96 19.74
CA LEU A 237 13.31 11.92 19.17
C LEU A 237 14.12 10.69 19.64
N ARG A 238 14.02 10.32 20.91
CA ARG A 238 14.73 9.15 21.48
C ARG A 238 14.27 7.83 20.91
N GLU A 239 12.96 7.64 20.71
CA GLU A 239 12.41 6.41 20.12
C GLU A 239 12.84 6.21 18.66
N LEU A 240 12.95 7.28 17.89
CA LEU A 240 13.50 7.23 16.53
C LEU A 240 15.02 6.98 16.50
N ALA A 241 15.78 7.58 17.43
CA ALA A 241 17.23 7.37 17.52
C ALA A 241 17.60 5.93 17.96
N LYS A 242 16.79 5.29 18.82
CA LYS A 242 16.96 3.87 19.18
C LYS A 242 16.86 2.94 17.97
N GLN A 243 16.03 3.28 16.99
CA GLN A 243 15.88 2.49 15.76
C GLN A 243 17.07 2.63 14.79
N GLN A 244 17.97 3.60 15.00
CA GLN A 244 19.08 3.93 14.08
C GLN A 244 20.48 3.59 14.58
N ARG A 245 20.65 3.11 15.82
CA ARG A 245 21.98 2.81 16.39
C ARG A 245 22.48 1.42 15.99
N THR A 246 23.02 1.27 14.77
CA THR A 246 24.03 0.23 14.51
C THR A 246 24.96 0.60 13.34
N THR A 247 26.17 1.03 13.69
CA THR A 247 27.37 1.20 12.85
C THR A 247 27.44 2.46 11.96
N ALA A 248 28.47 3.27 12.20
CA ALA A 248 28.84 4.42 11.39
C ALA A 248 29.73 3.97 10.22
N GLY A 249 29.42 4.42 9.01
CA GLY A 249 30.30 4.33 7.84
C GLY A 249 30.07 5.50 6.90
N ILE A 250 31.01 5.79 5.99
CA ILE A 250 30.92 6.85 4.97
C ILE A 250 30.42 6.26 3.62
N ASP A 251 29.96 5.01 3.65
CA ASP A 251 29.72 4.18 2.46
C ASP A 251 28.24 4.14 2.07
N ASP A 252 27.83 5.11 1.25
CA ASP A 252 26.56 5.00 0.54
C ASP A 252 26.68 3.94 -0.56
N ARG A 253 25.79 2.94 -0.54
CA ARG A 253 25.70 1.92 -1.59
C ARG A 253 24.29 1.40 -1.77
N ASP A 254 24.00 0.93 -2.97
CA ASP A 254 22.79 0.15 -3.20
C ASP A 254 23.19 -1.31 -3.48
N VAL A 255 22.47 -2.25 -2.88
CA VAL A 255 22.73 -3.70 -3.02
C VAL A 255 21.59 -4.33 -3.80
N ILE A 256 21.91 -4.90 -4.95
CA ILE A 256 20.96 -5.54 -5.87
C ILE A 256 21.04 -7.06 -5.66
N GLY A 257 19.96 -7.67 -5.21
CA GLY A 257 19.77 -9.13 -5.16
C GLY A 257 18.82 -9.57 -6.27
N LEU A 258 19.11 -10.71 -6.89
CA LEU A 258 18.37 -11.24 -8.03
C LEU A 258 17.87 -12.66 -7.73
N HIS A 259 16.61 -12.93 -8.07
CA HIS A 259 16.05 -14.27 -8.17
C HIS A 259 15.33 -14.43 -9.51
N VAL A 260 15.70 -15.47 -10.26
CA VAL A 260 15.14 -15.74 -11.60
C VAL A 260 14.24 -16.97 -11.53
N ASP A 261 12.95 -16.78 -11.80
CA ASP A 261 11.94 -17.83 -11.87
C ASP A 261 11.54 -18.14 -13.32
N GLU A 262 10.73 -19.17 -13.60
CA GLU A 262 10.28 -19.59 -14.95
C GLU A 262 9.75 -18.47 -15.85
N LYS A 263 8.89 -17.61 -15.30
CA LYS A 263 8.21 -16.55 -16.07
C LYS A 263 8.68 -15.15 -15.70
N ASP A 264 9.09 -14.98 -14.45
CA ASP A 264 9.26 -13.68 -13.80
C ASP A 264 10.63 -13.60 -13.14
N ILE A 265 11.15 -12.38 -13.04
CA ILE A 265 12.37 -12.07 -12.32
C ILE A 265 11.99 -11.22 -11.12
N TYR A 266 12.58 -11.52 -9.98
CA TYR A 266 12.40 -10.76 -8.75
C TYR A 266 13.73 -10.10 -8.40
N VAL A 267 13.72 -8.77 -8.29
CA VAL A 267 14.89 -7.99 -7.88
C VAL A 267 14.60 -7.36 -6.52
N GLN A 268 15.51 -7.60 -5.58
CA GLN A 268 15.52 -6.92 -4.30
C GLN A 268 16.63 -5.87 -4.29
N LEU A 269 16.28 -4.62 -4.03
CA LEU A 269 17.20 -3.52 -3.83
C LEU A 269 17.25 -3.14 -2.35
N PHE A 270 18.44 -3.08 -1.76
CA PHE A 270 18.65 -2.49 -0.44
C PHE A 270 19.38 -1.17 -0.56
N TYR A 271 18.92 -0.19 0.21
CA TYR A 271 19.54 1.12 0.29
C TYR A 271 20.39 1.17 1.55
N VAL A 272 21.70 1.28 1.38
CA VAL A 272 22.64 1.42 2.48
C VAL A 272 23.20 2.83 2.46
N ARG A 273 23.00 3.58 3.54
CA ARG A 273 23.50 4.95 3.67
C ARG A 273 24.30 5.06 4.94
N SER A 274 25.49 5.63 4.82
CA SER A 274 26.44 5.71 5.93
C SER A 274 26.63 4.37 6.68
N GLY A 275 26.71 3.25 5.95
CA GLY A 275 26.82 1.90 6.52
C GLY A 275 25.51 1.25 7.03
N ASN A 276 24.41 2.01 7.09
CA ASN A 276 23.12 1.55 7.64
C ASN A 276 22.13 1.16 6.54
N MET A 277 21.40 0.06 6.70
CA MET A 277 20.28 -0.27 5.80
C MET A 277 19.09 0.65 6.09
N VAL A 278 18.89 1.68 5.28
CA VAL A 278 17.83 2.69 5.46
C VAL A 278 16.51 2.30 4.79
N GLY A 279 16.52 1.30 3.92
CA GLY A 279 15.31 0.84 3.26
C GLY A 279 15.52 -0.32 2.30
N ARG A 280 14.41 -0.75 1.70
CA ARG A 280 14.39 -1.79 0.68
C ARG A 280 13.30 -1.58 -0.36
N ALA A 281 13.53 -2.08 -1.56
CA ALA A 281 12.60 -2.07 -2.68
C ALA A 281 12.60 -3.40 -3.41
N ASP A 282 11.44 -3.85 -3.88
CA ASP A 282 11.20 -5.12 -4.56
C ASP A 282 10.56 -4.85 -5.92
N PHE A 283 11.15 -5.42 -6.97
CA PHE A 283 10.72 -5.23 -8.34
C PHE A 283 10.46 -6.59 -9.00
N GLU A 284 9.44 -6.63 -9.86
CA GLU A 284 9.15 -7.77 -10.72
C GLU A 284 9.42 -7.36 -12.17
N LEU A 285 10.22 -8.16 -12.89
CA LEU A 285 10.48 -8.00 -14.32
C LEU A 285 9.98 -9.23 -15.08
N ASN A 286 9.65 -9.08 -16.35
CA ASN A 286 9.40 -10.23 -17.22
C ASN A 286 10.72 -10.92 -17.58
N ARG A 287 10.76 -12.26 -17.47
CA ARG A 287 12.01 -13.04 -17.62
C ARG A 287 12.66 -12.89 -19.00
N GLY A 288 11.86 -12.79 -20.07
CA GLY A 288 12.38 -13.03 -21.41
C GLY A 288 13.16 -14.36 -21.46
N LYS A 289 14.23 -14.42 -22.26
CA LYS A 289 15.23 -15.51 -22.30
C LYS A 289 16.62 -14.86 -22.26
N SER A 290 17.00 -14.39 -21.09
CA SER A 290 18.19 -13.56 -20.88
C SER A 290 19.00 -14.07 -19.69
N THR A 291 20.30 -13.80 -19.70
CA THR A 291 21.21 -14.20 -18.61
C THR A 291 21.00 -13.31 -17.38
N SER A 292 21.47 -13.77 -16.21
CA SER A 292 21.44 -12.98 -14.97
C SER A 292 22.16 -11.63 -15.12
N SER A 293 23.31 -11.61 -15.80
CA SER A 293 24.05 -10.38 -16.12
C SER A 293 23.29 -9.40 -17.03
N GLU A 294 22.62 -9.88 -18.08
CA GLU A 294 21.75 -9.04 -18.93
C GLU A 294 20.60 -8.42 -18.14
N ILE A 295 20.00 -9.20 -17.23
CA ILE A 295 18.91 -8.74 -16.37
C ILE A 295 19.38 -7.62 -15.43
N ILE A 296 20.57 -7.77 -14.83
CA ILE A 296 21.15 -6.73 -13.97
C ILE A 296 21.41 -5.45 -14.76
N ALA A 297 21.97 -5.56 -15.97
CA ALA A 297 22.20 -4.40 -16.84
C ALA A 297 20.89 -3.67 -17.12
N GLU A 298 19.85 -4.40 -17.53
CA GLU A 298 18.57 -3.81 -17.87
C GLU A 298 17.87 -3.18 -16.65
N PHE A 299 17.94 -3.84 -15.50
CA PHE A 299 17.44 -3.29 -14.24
C PHE A 299 18.15 -2.00 -13.87
N ILE A 300 19.48 -1.95 -13.94
CA ILE A 300 20.28 -0.75 -13.65
C ILE A 300 19.88 0.39 -14.59
N LYS A 301 19.80 0.13 -15.90
CA LYS A 301 19.38 1.13 -16.91
C LYS A 301 18.01 1.71 -16.59
N GLN A 302 17.00 0.86 -16.41
CA GLN A 302 15.62 1.33 -16.18
C GLN A 302 15.44 2.00 -14.81
N TYR A 303 16.04 1.45 -13.76
CA TYR A 303 15.86 1.95 -12.40
C TYR A 303 16.59 3.28 -12.19
N TYR A 304 17.88 3.34 -12.53
CA TYR A 304 18.68 4.55 -12.35
C TYR A 304 18.41 5.62 -13.41
N GLN A 305 17.52 5.37 -14.38
CA GLN A 305 17.00 6.41 -15.27
C GLN A 305 16.22 7.49 -14.51
N ASP A 306 15.44 7.11 -13.50
CA ASP A 306 14.66 8.03 -12.68
C ASP A 306 15.14 8.10 -11.23
N SER A 307 16.14 7.29 -10.87
CA SER A 307 16.64 7.16 -9.51
C SER A 307 18.03 7.78 -9.35
N PRO A 308 18.35 8.30 -8.16
CA PRO A 308 19.70 8.75 -7.83
C PRO A 308 20.67 7.58 -7.84
N VAL A 309 21.90 7.85 -8.26
CA VAL A 309 22.95 6.83 -8.32
C VAL A 309 23.82 6.93 -7.06
N PRO A 310 24.05 5.84 -6.29
CA PRO A 310 24.98 5.79 -5.16
C PRO A 310 26.45 5.68 -5.64
N PRO A 311 27.45 5.95 -4.77
CA PRO A 311 28.87 5.79 -5.12
C PRO A 311 29.24 4.39 -5.53
N GLU A 312 28.63 3.41 -4.88
CA GLU A 312 28.87 2.01 -5.13
C GLU A 312 27.54 1.28 -5.33
N ILE A 313 27.48 0.43 -6.33
CA ILE A 313 26.37 -0.49 -6.56
C ILE A 313 26.92 -1.91 -6.44
N VAL A 314 26.38 -2.67 -5.49
CA VAL A 314 26.73 -4.06 -5.27
C VAL A 314 25.80 -4.95 -6.09
N VAL A 315 26.38 -5.82 -6.91
CA VAL A 315 25.66 -6.71 -7.83
C VAL A 315 26.11 -8.17 -7.64
N PRO A 316 25.26 -9.16 -7.94
CA PRO A 316 25.63 -10.57 -7.83
C PRO A 316 26.53 -11.04 -8.98
N GLU A 317 26.46 -10.36 -10.13
CA GLU A 317 27.22 -10.62 -11.33
C GLU A 317 27.45 -9.31 -12.09
N MET A 318 28.53 -9.23 -12.87
CA MET A 318 28.85 -8.01 -13.60
C MET A 318 27.92 -7.88 -14.81
N PRO A 319 27.30 -6.71 -15.05
CA PRO A 319 26.52 -6.51 -16.27
C PRO A 319 27.44 -6.50 -17.51
N PRO A 320 26.95 -6.95 -18.67
CA PRO A 320 27.63 -6.70 -19.93
C PRO A 320 27.80 -5.19 -20.16
N GLU A 321 28.86 -4.81 -20.88
CA GLU A 321 29.14 -3.42 -21.24
C GLU A 321 29.27 -2.49 -20.02
N GLU A 322 29.86 -3.00 -18.92
CA GLU A 322 30.01 -2.28 -17.65
C GLU A 322 30.61 -0.88 -17.81
N GLU A 323 31.55 -0.69 -18.74
CA GLU A 323 32.21 0.59 -19.00
C GLU A 323 31.21 1.68 -19.42
N VAL A 324 30.28 1.34 -20.30
CA VAL A 324 29.26 2.27 -20.82
C VAL A 324 28.25 2.61 -19.72
N ILE A 325 27.86 1.60 -18.93
CA ILE A 325 26.96 1.77 -17.79
C ILE A 325 27.61 2.66 -16.72
N LEU A 326 28.87 2.41 -16.35
CA LEU A 326 29.60 3.19 -15.34
C LEU A 326 29.85 4.62 -15.81
N LYS A 327 30.15 4.83 -17.10
CA LYS A 327 30.29 6.16 -17.69
C LYS A 327 28.97 6.94 -17.57
N TRP A 328 27.87 6.35 -18.03
CA TRP A 328 26.53 6.93 -17.92
C TRP A 328 26.16 7.27 -16.47
N LEU A 329 26.33 6.30 -15.56
CA LEU A 329 26.00 6.48 -14.15
C LEU A 329 26.85 7.58 -13.49
N SER A 330 28.13 7.69 -13.85
CA SER A 330 29.03 8.70 -13.30
C SER A 330 28.73 10.10 -13.83
N GLU A 331 28.48 10.25 -15.13
CA GLU A 331 28.02 11.51 -15.75
C GLU A 331 26.72 11.99 -15.10
N LYS A 332 25.78 11.06 -14.91
CA LYS A 332 24.50 11.33 -14.26
C LYS A 332 24.64 11.74 -12.78
N ALA A 333 25.57 11.14 -12.06
CA ALA A 333 25.79 11.39 -10.64
C ALA A 333 26.67 12.62 -10.37
N GLY A 334 27.35 13.15 -11.39
CA GLY A 334 28.37 14.19 -11.26
C GLY A 334 29.61 13.74 -10.47
N ARG A 335 29.84 12.43 -10.35
CA ARG A 335 30.93 11.84 -9.56
C ARG A 335 31.21 10.41 -9.99
N LYS A 336 32.38 9.87 -9.61
CA LYS A 336 32.75 8.48 -9.92
C LYS A 336 31.79 7.49 -9.22
N VAL A 337 31.26 6.57 -10.01
CA VAL A 337 30.43 5.44 -9.55
C VAL A 337 31.19 4.13 -9.79
N THR A 338 31.04 3.15 -8.91
CA THR A 338 31.65 1.82 -9.04
C THR A 338 30.61 0.70 -8.94
N LEU A 339 30.87 -0.40 -9.65
CA LEU A 339 30.16 -1.67 -9.52
C LEU A 339 31.05 -2.66 -8.78
N ASN A 340 30.48 -3.44 -7.86
CA ASN A 340 31.25 -4.37 -7.04
C ASN A 340 30.53 -5.72 -6.88
N ILE A 341 31.29 -6.81 -7.00
CA ILE A 341 30.85 -8.18 -6.72
C ILE A 341 31.57 -8.66 -5.46
N PRO A 342 30.95 -8.54 -4.27
CA PRO A 342 31.61 -8.93 -3.04
C PRO A 342 31.74 -10.45 -2.98
N ARG A 343 32.93 -10.92 -2.61
CA ARG A 343 33.21 -12.34 -2.39
C ARG A 343 33.12 -12.74 -0.91
N ILE A 344 33.49 -11.83 -0.02
CA ILE A 344 33.53 -12.01 1.45
C ILE A 344 33.14 -10.72 2.18
N GLY A 345 32.95 -10.80 3.50
CA GLY A 345 32.70 -9.64 4.37
C GLY A 345 31.24 -9.16 4.40
N GLU A 346 31.01 -7.97 4.96
CA GLU A 346 29.66 -7.41 5.18
C GLU A 346 28.88 -7.18 3.89
N LYS A 347 29.55 -6.71 2.83
CA LYS A 347 28.92 -6.51 1.51
C LYS A 347 28.35 -7.82 0.96
N LYS A 348 29.06 -8.94 1.14
CA LYS A 348 28.59 -10.27 0.72
C LYS A 348 27.38 -10.71 1.53
N LYS A 349 27.39 -10.53 2.85
CA LYS A 349 26.23 -10.82 3.73
C LYS A 349 24.98 -10.03 3.30
N LEU A 350 25.14 -8.75 2.96
CA LEU A 350 24.04 -7.91 2.46
C LEU A 350 23.51 -8.39 1.11
N LEU A 351 24.40 -8.77 0.20
CA LEU A 351 24.03 -9.34 -1.10
C LEU A 351 23.25 -10.64 -0.94
N ASP A 352 23.73 -11.56 -0.10
CA ASP A 352 23.06 -12.85 0.17
C ASP A 352 21.68 -12.63 0.79
N MET A 353 21.56 -11.66 1.71
CA MET A 353 20.28 -11.25 2.26
C MET A 353 19.35 -10.69 1.18
N ALA A 354 19.85 -9.86 0.28
CA ALA A 354 19.05 -9.31 -0.83
C ALA A 354 18.55 -10.44 -1.75
N MET A 355 19.42 -11.38 -2.13
CA MET A 355 19.04 -12.55 -2.93
C MET A 355 17.99 -13.42 -2.23
N LYS A 356 18.13 -13.67 -0.93
CA LYS A 356 17.13 -14.42 -0.14
C LYS A 356 15.77 -13.71 -0.12
N ASN A 357 15.77 -12.38 0.03
CA ASN A 357 14.53 -11.59 0.00
C ASN A 357 13.87 -11.59 -1.40
N ALA A 358 14.67 -11.59 -2.48
CA ALA A 358 14.16 -11.76 -3.84
C ALA A 358 13.45 -13.12 -4.02
N THR A 359 14.00 -14.20 -3.46
CA THR A 359 13.33 -15.52 -3.42
C THR A 359 12.01 -15.48 -2.63
N MET A 360 11.99 -14.83 -1.46
CA MET A 360 10.75 -14.69 -0.66
C MET A 360 9.69 -13.85 -1.38
N ALA A 361 10.09 -12.84 -2.15
CA ALA A 361 9.17 -12.05 -2.98
C ALA A 361 8.47 -12.91 -4.04
N ARG A 362 9.17 -13.88 -4.63
CA ARG A 362 8.58 -14.90 -5.53
C ARG A 362 7.51 -15.72 -4.83
N GLU A 363 7.82 -16.28 -3.66
CA GLU A 363 6.90 -17.13 -2.90
C GLU A 363 5.60 -16.39 -2.55
N ARG A 364 5.73 -15.14 -2.10
CA ARG A 364 4.60 -14.28 -1.81
C ARG A 364 3.76 -14.02 -3.06
N THR A 365 4.39 -13.65 -4.17
CA THR A 365 3.70 -13.33 -5.42
C THR A 365 2.98 -14.55 -5.99
N ASN A 366 3.60 -15.73 -5.96
CA ASN A 366 2.98 -16.99 -6.39
C ASN A 366 1.80 -17.36 -5.51
N THR A 367 1.91 -17.17 -4.19
CA THR A 367 0.80 -17.38 -3.25
C THR A 367 -0.36 -16.44 -3.54
N GLU A 368 -0.09 -15.16 -3.80
CA GLU A 368 -1.10 -14.16 -4.15
C GLU A 368 -1.77 -14.45 -5.51
N LYS A 369 -0.99 -14.85 -6.53
CA LYS A 369 -1.50 -15.26 -7.86
C LYS A 369 -2.37 -16.51 -7.75
N ALA A 370 -1.89 -17.56 -7.08
CA ALA A 370 -2.64 -18.79 -6.85
C ALA A 370 -3.94 -18.55 -6.07
N LYS A 371 -3.91 -17.63 -5.09
CA LYS A 371 -5.13 -17.21 -4.37
C LYS A 371 -6.14 -16.55 -5.31
N LYS A 372 -5.69 -15.60 -6.15
CA LYS A 372 -6.57 -14.91 -7.12
C LYS A 372 -7.17 -15.88 -8.15
N GLU A 373 -6.36 -16.76 -8.71
CA GLU A 373 -6.82 -17.79 -9.66
C GLU A 373 -7.80 -18.76 -8.99
N GLY A 374 -7.50 -19.22 -7.77
CA GLY A 374 -8.39 -20.05 -6.97
C GLY A 374 -9.72 -19.36 -6.64
N THR A 375 -9.69 -18.07 -6.33
CA THR A 375 -10.90 -17.26 -6.12
C THR A 375 -11.71 -17.14 -7.40
N LEU A 376 -11.09 -16.80 -8.53
CA LEU A 376 -11.78 -16.69 -9.82
C LEU A 376 -12.45 -18.01 -10.22
N LYS A 377 -11.71 -19.12 -10.14
CA LYS A 377 -12.24 -20.46 -10.38
C LYS A 377 -13.38 -20.83 -9.43
N GLY A 378 -13.31 -20.36 -8.18
CA GLY A 378 -14.39 -20.50 -7.21
C GLY A 378 -15.65 -19.76 -7.62
N LEU A 379 -15.52 -18.52 -8.12
CA LEU A 379 -16.65 -17.74 -8.63
C LEU A 379 -17.24 -18.35 -9.92
N GLU A 380 -16.41 -18.85 -10.82
CA GLU A 380 -16.86 -19.57 -12.04
C GLU A 380 -17.61 -20.85 -11.67
N THR A 381 -17.11 -21.60 -10.69
CA THR A 381 -17.80 -22.78 -10.17
C THR A 381 -19.13 -22.41 -9.51
N LEU A 382 -19.20 -21.27 -8.78
CA LEU A 382 -20.47 -20.78 -8.23
C LEU A 382 -21.45 -20.42 -9.36
N GLN A 383 -21.00 -19.68 -10.38
CA GLN A 383 -21.80 -19.33 -11.54
C GLN A 383 -22.43 -20.57 -12.19
N GLU A 384 -21.59 -21.57 -12.51
CA GLU A 384 -22.02 -22.81 -13.14
C GLU A 384 -22.99 -23.60 -12.25
N LYS A 385 -22.64 -23.83 -10.97
CA LYS A 385 -23.42 -24.71 -10.10
C LYS A 385 -24.72 -24.09 -9.61
N LEU A 386 -24.75 -22.76 -9.45
CA LEU A 386 -25.95 -22.00 -9.08
C LEU A 386 -26.81 -21.62 -10.29
N GLY A 387 -26.28 -21.74 -11.52
CA GLY A 387 -27.02 -21.41 -12.75
C GLY A 387 -27.23 -19.90 -12.94
N ILE A 388 -26.27 -19.07 -12.48
CA ILE A 388 -26.37 -17.61 -12.57
C ILE A 388 -25.81 -17.15 -13.92
N GLY A 389 -26.51 -16.23 -14.60
CA GLY A 389 -26.11 -15.75 -15.93
C GLY A 389 -24.81 -14.94 -15.96
N THR A 390 -24.44 -14.32 -14.84
CA THR A 390 -23.22 -13.53 -14.69
C THR A 390 -22.28 -14.12 -13.64
N LEU A 391 -20.99 -13.85 -13.79
CA LEU A 391 -20.00 -14.24 -12.80
C LEU A 391 -20.26 -13.44 -11.50
N PRO A 392 -20.46 -14.09 -10.34
CA PRO A 392 -20.86 -13.40 -9.11
C PRO A 392 -19.70 -12.60 -8.50
N ARG A 393 -19.44 -11.42 -9.02
CA ARG A 393 -18.33 -10.55 -8.59
C ARG A 393 -18.73 -9.73 -7.38
N HIS A 394 -19.99 -9.37 -7.23
CA HIS A 394 -20.53 -8.62 -6.11
C HIS A 394 -21.48 -9.50 -5.32
N ILE A 395 -21.05 -9.96 -4.13
CA ILE A 395 -21.84 -10.84 -3.27
C ILE A 395 -22.10 -10.14 -1.94
N GLU A 396 -23.36 -10.08 -1.52
CA GLU A 396 -23.74 -9.55 -0.21
C GLU A 396 -24.15 -10.70 0.72
N GLY A 397 -23.61 -10.71 1.94
CA GLY A 397 -23.88 -11.72 2.96
C GLY A 397 -24.63 -11.13 4.14
N PHE A 398 -25.70 -11.77 4.59
CA PHE A 398 -26.53 -11.33 5.72
C PHE A 398 -26.51 -12.34 6.87
N ASP A 399 -26.40 -11.84 8.10
CA ASP A 399 -26.57 -12.57 9.36
C ASP A 399 -27.56 -11.79 10.25
N ILE A 400 -28.55 -12.49 10.82
CA ILE A 400 -29.39 -11.94 11.89
C ILE A 400 -28.82 -12.41 13.21
N SER A 401 -28.61 -11.46 14.11
CA SER A 401 -28.20 -11.78 15.47
C SER A 401 -29.12 -11.08 16.48
N ASN A 402 -29.70 -11.90 17.36
CA ASN A 402 -30.59 -11.47 18.43
C ASN A 402 -29.88 -11.57 19.78
N ILE A 403 -29.91 -10.49 20.56
CA ILE A 403 -29.54 -10.51 21.98
C ILE A 403 -30.81 -10.81 22.76
N SER A 404 -30.79 -11.80 23.65
CA SER A 404 -31.86 -12.20 24.56
C SER A 404 -32.72 -11.04 25.07
N GLY A 405 -33.75 -10.67 24.29
CA GLY A 405 -34.77 -9.66 24.62
C GLY A 405 -34.52 -8.19 24.27
N SER A 406 -33.48 -7.77 23.52
CA SER A 406 -33.39 -6.34 23.08
C SER A 406 -32.46 -6.06 21.89
N ASP A 407 -32.92 -5.17 21.01
CA ASP A 407 -32.24 -4.59 19.83
C ASP A 407 -31.72 -5.60 18.79
N PRO A 408 -32.62 -6.24 18.02
CA PRO A 408 -32.24 -7.07 16.87
C PRO A 408 -31.42 -6.30 15.83
N VAL A 409 -30.33 -6.92 15.35
CA VAL A 409 -29.43 -6.33 14.34
C VAL A 409 -29.21 -7.30 13.20
N ALA A 410 -29.45 -6.83 11.98
CA ALA A 410 -28.97 -7.50 10.78
C ALA A 410 -27.58 -6.96 10.41
N SER A 411 -26.64 -7.87 10.20
CA SER A 411 -25.27 -7.56 9.77
C SER A 411 -25.11 -7.94 8.31
N MET A 412 -24.69 -6.98 7.50
CA MET A 412 -24.45 -7.16 6.07
C MET A 412 -22.98 -6.94 5.75
N VAL A 413 -22.36 -7.94 5.12
CA VAL A 413 -21.00 -7.89 4.60
C VAL A 413 -21.02 -7.93 3.08
N VAL A 414 -20.00 -7.33 2.46
CA VAL A 414 -19.92 -7.23 1.00
C VAL A 414 -18.61 -7.84 0.55
N PHE A 415 -18.67 -8.72 -0.44
CA PHE A 415 -17.51 -9.29 -1.11
C PHE A 415 -17.49 -8.83 -2.56
N LYS A 416 -16.33 -8.32 -2.98
CA LYS A 416 -16.06 -7.91 -4.37
C LYS A 416 -14.91 -8.74 -4.92
N ASN A 417 -15.14 -9.41 -6.05
CA ASN A 417 -14.24 -10.38 -6.68
C ASN A 417 -13.74 -11.44 -5.68
N GLY A 418 -14.64 -11.94 -4.83
CA GLY A 418 -14.34 -12.94 -3.79
C GLY A 418 -13.43 -12.45 -2.65
N THR A 419 -13.29 -11.13 -2.48
CA THR A 419 -12.55 -10.53 -1.36
C THR A 419 -13.43 -9.58 -0.54
N PRO A 420 -13.28 -9.50 0.80
CA PRO A 420 -14.15 -8.66 1.62
C PRO A 420 -13.93 -7.15 1.39
N SER A 421 -15.01 -6.42 1.14
CA SER A 421 -15.06 -4.96 1.00
C SER A 421 -15.56 -4.31 2.29
N LYS A 422 -14.67 -4.17 3.28
CA LYS A 422 -15.02 -3.69 4.63
C LYS A 422 -15.64 -2.29 4.67
N ALA A 423 -15.32 -1.43 3.69
CA ALA A 423 -15.89 -0.09 3.59
C ALA A 423 -17.40 -0.12 3.26
N ASP A 424 -17.87 -1.21 2.66
CA ASP A 424 -19.25 -1.37 2.21
C ASP A 424 -20.12 -2.12 3.24
N TYR A 425 -19.55 -2.55 4.37
CA TYR A 425 -20.30 -3.27 5.40
C TYR A 425 -21.35 -2.38 6.08
N ARG A 426 -22.49 -2.95 6.46
CA ARG A 426 -23.58 -2.21 7.10
C ARG A 426 -24.22 -3.01 8.23
N HIS A 427 -24.70 -2.30 9.25
CA HIS A 427 -25.59 -2.83 10.28
C HIS A 427 -26.96 -2.18 10.11
N TYR A 428 -28.02 -2.98 10.18
CA TYR A 428 -29.40 -2.50 10.21
C TYR A 428 -29.99 -2.78 11.58
N ASN A 429 -30.36 -1.72 12.29
CA ASN A 429 -31.15 -1.83 13.51
C ASN A 429 -32.59 -2.12 13.10
N ILE A 430 -33.09 -3.28 13.50
CA ILE A 430 -34.45 -3.72 13.17
C ILE A 430 -35.42 -3.10 14.18
N LYS A 431 -36.48 -2.47 13.68
CA LYS A 431 -37.42 -1.69 14.50
C LYS A 431 -38.87 -2.13 14.34
N GLY A 432 -39.22 -2.74 13.21
CA GLY A 432 -40.61 -3.05 12.83
C GLY A 432 -41.09 -4.43 13.27
N VAL A 433 -40.32 -5.18 14.05
CA VAL A 433 -40.64 -6.56 14.44
C VAL A 433 -40.75 -6.65 15.96
N GLU A 434 -41.94 -7.02 16.45
CA GLU A 434 -42.15 -7.35 17.86
C GLU A 434 -41.78 -8.82 18.13
N GLY A 435 -40.91 -9.07 19.12
CA GLY A 435 -40.46 -10.41 19.48
C GLY A 435 -39.28 -10.94 18.65
N ILE A 436 -38.98 -12.23 18.79
CA ILE A 436 -37.86 -12.92 18.12
C ILE A 436 -38.41 -13.62 16.87
N ASP A 437 -38.58 -12.87 15.77
CA ASP A 437 -38.90 -13.39 14.45
C ASP A 437 -37.78 -13.10 13.46
N ASP A 438 -36.83 -14.05 13.35
CA ASP A 438 -35.67 -13.95 12.47
C ASP A 438 -36.03 -13.83 10.98
N PHE A 439 -37.22 -14.31 10.57
CA PHE A 439 -37.67 -14.20 9.18
C PHE A 439 -38.13 -12.78 8.87
N ALA A 440 -38.94 -12.19 9.75
CA ALA A 440 -39.39 -10.81 9.62
C ALA A 440 -38.20 -9.83 9.71
N MET A 441 -37.24 -10.09 10.61
CA MET A 441 -36.02 -9.28 10.73
C MET A 441 -35.16 -9.31 9.46
N MET A 442 -35.02 -10.49 8.83
CA MET A 442 -34.30 -10.63 7.56
C MET A 442 -35.03 -9.91 6.43
N ALA A 443 -36.36 -10.03 6.36
CA ALA A 443 -37.19 -9.33 5.40
C ALA A 443 -37.02 -7.79 5.51
N GLU A 444 -37.09 -7.22 6.71
CA GLU A 444 -36.90 -5.78 6.93
C GLU A 444 -35.51 -5.31 6.46
N ALA A 445 -34.45 -6.08 6.75
CA ALA A 445 -33.09 -5.72 6.36
C ALA A 445 -32.89 -5.72 4.83
N VAL A 446 -33.43 -6.73 4.16
CA VAL A 446 -33.39 -6.89 2.70
C VAL A 446 -34.17 -5.78 2.01
N ASP A 447 -35.42 -5.52 2.44
CA ASP A 447 -36.24 -4.45 1.89
C ASP A 447 -35.53 -3.09 1.99
N ARG A 448 -35.09 -2.72 3.20
CA ARG A 448 -34.43 -1.42 3.42
C ARG A 448 -33.14 -1.25 2.62
N ARG A 449 -32.37 -2.32 2.44
CA ARG A 449 -31.13 -2.28 1.63
C ARG A 449 -31.47 -2.04 0.17
N TYR A 450 -32.33 -2.88 -0.41
CA TYR A 450 -32.54 -2.89 -1.85
C TYR A 450 -33.47 -1.79 -2.33
N SER A 451 -34.46 -1.38 -1.53
CA SER A 451 -35.28 -0.18 -1.81
C SER A 451 -34.40 1.06 -1.95
N ARG A 452 -33.48 1.29 -0.99
CA ARG A 452 -32.54 2.41 -1.06
C ARG A 452 -31.57 2.30 -2.23
N MET A 453 -31.03 1.11 -2.53
CA MET A 453 -30.15 0.94 -3.70
C MET A 453 -30.85 1.23 -5.02
N LYS A 454 -32.15 0.91 -5.12
CA LYS A 454 -32.99 1.24 -6.28
C LYS A 454 -33.15 2.74 -6.44
N GLU A 455 -33.46 3.45 -5.35
CA GLU A 455 -33.59 4.90 -5.32
C GLU A 455 -32.28 5.60 -5.67
N ASP A 456 -31.17 5.17 -5.05
CA ASP A 456 -29.83 5.73 -5.25
C ASP A 456 -29.18 5.29 -6.59
N LYS A 457 -29.87 4.47 -7.40
CA LYS A 457 -29.36 3.86 -8.65
C LYS A 457 -27.99 3.19 -8.49
N GLN A 458 -27.79 2.50 -7.38
CA GLN A 458 -26.55 1.79 -7.08
C GLN A 458 -26.47 0.46 -7.83
N ALA A 459 -25.24 0.00 -8.10
CA ALA A 459 -25.01 -1.31 -8.70
C ALA A 459 -25.46 -2.44 -7.76
N MET A 460 -26.39 -3.27 -8.22
CA MET A 460 -26.93 -4.39 -7.46
C MET A 460 -25.90 -5.52 -7.27
N PRO A 461 -26.06 -6.37 -6.24
CA PRO A 461 -25.27 -7.59 -6.12
C PRO A 461 -25.66 -8.62 -7.19
N ASP A 462 -24.69 -9.44 -7.56
CA ASP A 462 -24.87 -10.59 -8.44
C ASP A 462 -25.42 -11.81 -7.68
N LEU A 463 -25.25 -11.84 -6.36
CA LEU A 463 -25.67 -12.94 -5.48
C LEU A 463 -25.87 -12.42 -4.05
N ILE A 464 -26.91 -12.91 -3.39
CA ILE A 464 -27.17 -12.68 -1.97
C ILE A 464 -27.02 -14.01 -1.22
N LEU A 465 -26.22 -14.01 -0.16
CA LEU A 465 -26.02 -15.13 0.75
C LEU A 465 -26.67 -14.84 2.09
N ILE A 466 -27.56 -15.71 2.53
CA ILE A 466 -28.23 -15.65 3.83
C ILE A 466 -27.58 -16.68 4.77
N ASP A 467 -27.09 -16.25 5.94
CA ASP A 467 -26.67 -17.17 7.01
C ASP A 467 -27.90 -17.77 7.71
N GLY A 468 -28.52 -18.71 7.03
CA GLY A 468 -29.45 -19.64 7.66
C GLY A 468 -30.34 -20.40 6.71
N GLY A 469 -31.51 -20.81 7.23
CA GLY A 469 -32.33 -21.87 6.66
C GLY A 469 -33.30 -21.43 5.56
N GLU A 470 -34.03 -22.40 5.01
CA GLU A 470 -35.06 -22.22 3.97
C GLU A 470 -36.04 -21.09 4.28
N GLY A 471 -36.49 -20.94 5.53
CA GLY A 471 -37.39 -19.87 5.94
C GLY A 471 -36.80 -18.46 5.74
N GLN A 472 -35.53 -18.23 6.12
CA GLN A 472 -34.88 -16.92 5.95
C GLN A 472 -34.58 -16.63 4.48
N VAL A 473 -34.19 -17.64 3.71
CA VAL A 473 -33.98 -17.53 2.26
C VAL A 473 -35.28 -17.15 1.55
N ASN A 474 -36.37 -17.81 1.88
CA ASN A 474 -37.69 -17.53 1.31
C ASN A 474 -38.24 -16.15 1.72
N ALA A 475 -38.00 -15.74 2.97
CA ALA A 475 -38.36 -14.39 3.44
C ALA A 475 -37.62 -13.31 2.63
N ALA A 476 -36.30 -13.44 2.46
CA ALA A 476 -35.50 -12.52 1.65
C ALA A 476 -35.95 -12.50 0.18
N ASN A 477 -36.17 -13.68 -0.41
CA ASN A 477 -36.60 -13.80 -1.81
C ASN A 477 -37.98 -13.15 -2.05
N ARG A 478 -38.92 -13.29 -1.10
CA ARG A 478 -40.24 -12.66 -1.20
C ARG A 478 -40.15 -11.13 -1.23
N GLU A 479 -39.27 -10.53 -0.43
CA GLU A 479 -39.08 -9.06 -0.46
C GLU A 479 -38.46 -8.58 -1.77
N LEU A 480 -37.47 -9.30 -2.31
CA LEU A 480 -36.90 -8.97 -3.63
C LEU A 480 -37.95 -9.05 -4.74
N GLN A 481 -38.85 -10.03 -4.70
CA GLN A 481 -39.96 -10.15 -5.65
C GLN A 481 -40.94 -8.98 -5.54
N LYS A 482 -41.29 -8.54 -4.34
CA LYS A 482 -42.12 -7.32 -4.14
C LYS A 482 -41.45 -6.08 -4.73
N LEU A 483 -40.13 -5.97 -4.60
CA LEU A 483 -39.33 -4.89 -5.19
C LEU A 483 -39.11 -5.03 -6.70
N GLN A 484 -39.62 -6.12 -7.30
CA GLN A 484 -39.45 -6.48 -8.71
C GLN A 484 -37.97 -6.60 -9.09
N MET A 485 -37.17 -7.18 -8.21
CA MET A 485 -35.74 -7.41 -8.41
C MET A 485 -35.46 -8.89 -8.63
N ASN A 486 -34.75 -9.19 -9.71
CA ASN A 486 -34.33 -10.55 -10.03
C ASN A 486 -32.87 -10.79 -9.62
N ILE A 487 -32.62 -10.81 -8.31
CA ILE A 487 -31.29 -11.07 -7.75
C ILE A 487 -31.28 -12.48 -7.16
N PRO A 488 -30.33 -13.36 -7.54
CA PRO A 488 -30.22 -14.70 -6.95
C PRO A 488 -29.98 -14.65 -5.44
N VAL A 489 -30.78 -15.40 -4.67
CA VAL A 489 -30.63 -15.56 -3.22
C VAL A 489 -30.37 -17.03 -2.91
N ILE A 490 -29.40 -17.28 -2.03
CA ILE A 490 -29.11 -18.60 -1.48
C ILE A 490 -28.92 -18.54 0.03
N GLY A 491 -29.20 -19.65 0.71
CA GLY A 491 -28.84 -19.88 2.10
C GLY A 491 -27.64 -20.81 2.23
N LEU A 492 -26.93 -20.72 3.35
CA LEU A 492 -25.91 -21.70 3.73
C LEU A 492 -26.29 -22.36 5.07
N ALA A 493 -26.66 -23.63 5.02
CA ALA A 493 -27.12 -24.37 6.20
C ALA A 493 -26.00 -24.55 7.23
N LYS A 494 -26.27 -24.19 8.50
CA LYS A 494 -25.36 -24.44 9.62
C LYS A 494 -25.10 -25.95 9.76
N LYS A 495 -23.85 -26.32 10.07
CA LYS A 495 -23.28 -27.69 10.23
C LYS A 495 -22.90 -28.45 8.96
N PHE A 496 -23.72 -28.43 7.91
CA PHE A 496 -23.49 -29.28 6.72
C PHE A 496 -22.97 -28.52 5.50
N GLU A 497 -22.93 -27.18 5.55
CA GLU A 497 -22.45 -26.34 4.44
C GLU A 497 -23.23 -26.60 3.14
N HIS A 498 -24.51 -26.97 3.27
CA HIS A 498 -25.39 -27.17 2.13
C HIS A 498 -25.96 -25.84 1.66
N ILE A 499 -26.00 -25.66 0.35
CA ILE A 499 -26.59 -24.49 -0.29
C ILE A 499 -28.09 -24.72 -0.40
N ILE A 500 -28.87 -23.82 0.16
CA ILE A 500 -30.34 -23.83 0.14
C ILE A 500 -30.81 -22.79 -0.88
N PHE A 501 -31.79 -23.14 -1.69
CA PHE A 501 -32.43 -22.22 -2.62
C PHE A 501 -33.84 -21.86 -2.16
N PRO A 502 -34.42 -20.72 -2.61
CA PRO A 502 -35.82 -20.40 -2.35
C PRO A 502 -36.76 -21.37 -3.07
N ASP A 503 -38.00 -21.46 -2.60
CA ASP A 503 -39.04 -22.37 -3.11
C ASP A 503 -39.39 -22.11 -4.58
N THR A 504 -39.17 -20.89 -5.04
CA THR A 504 -39.38 -20.51 -6.44
C THR A 504 -38.31 -21.06 -7.38
N HIS A 505 -37.22 -21.61 -6.84
CA HIS A 505 -36.15 -22.22 -7.61
C HIS A 505 -36.42 -23.73 -7.79
N PRO A 506 -36.16 -24.33 -8.98
CA PRO A 506 -36.47 -25.74 -9.25
C PRO A 506 -35.65 -26.72 -8.41
N ARG A 507 -34.46 -26.31 -7.97
CA ARG A 507 -33.61 -27.09 -7.06
C ARG A 507 -33.75 -26.53 -5.65
N LYS A 508 -34.05 -27.38 -4.65
CA LYS A 508 -34.13 -26.99 -3.23
C LYS A 508 -32.78 -26.95 -2.51
N LEU A 509 -31.89 -27.89 -2.84
CA LEU A 509 -30.62 -28.09 -2.15
C LEU A 509 -29.49 -28.38 -3.15
N LEU A 510 -28.29 -27.87 -2.87
CA LEU A 510 -27.06 -28.23 -3.58
C LEU A 510 -25.95 -28.53 -2.58
N ILE A 511 -25.29 -29.67 -2.78
CA ILE A 511 -24.15 -30.10 -1.99
C ILE A 511 -22.90 -29.93 -2.85
N LEU A 512 -21.97 -29.10 -2.38
CA LEU A 512 -20.65 -28.96 -3.01
C LEU A 512 -19.61 -29.81 -2.27
N PRO A 513 -18.57 -30.31 -2.97
CA PRO A 513 -17.46 -30.98 -2.30
C PRO A 513 -16.82 -30.09 -1.23
N LYS A 514 -16.47 -30.64 -0.06
CA LYS A 514 -15.85 -29.88 1.06
C LYS A 514 -14.57 -29.12 0.66
N LYS A 515 -13.83 -29.61 -0.34
CA LYS A 515 -12.60 -28.97 -0.85
C LYS A 515 -12.88 -27.95 -1.97
N SER A 516 -14.13 -27.77 -2.38
CA SER A 516 -14.52 -26.87 -3.47
C SER A 516 -14.15 -25.42 -3.15
N PRO A 517 -13.45 -24.71 -4.05
CA PRO A 517 -13.19 -23.28 -3.91
C PRO A 517 -14.47 -22.44 -3.80
N ALA A 518 -15.54 -22.82 -4.51
CA ALA A 518 -16.85 -22.19 -4.44
C ALA A 518 -17.43 -22.24 -3.01
N LEU A 519 -17.40 -23.42 -2.39
CA LEU A 519 -17.91 -23.58 -1.03
C LEU A 519 -17.10 -22.77 -0.02
N LYS A 520 -15.78 -22.74 -0.16
CA LYS A 520 -14.90 -21.93 0.69
C LYS A 520 -15.21 -20.43 0.62
N ILE A 521 -15.60 -19.92 -0.56
CA ILE A 521 -16.03 -18.52 -0.71
C ILE A 521 -17.32 -18.26 0.08
N LEU A 522 -18.32 -19.12 -0.06
CA LEU A 522 -19.59 -18.98 0.69
C LEU A 522 -19.36 -19.07 2.21
N MET A 523 -18.53 -20.01 2.66
CA MET A 523 -18.14 -20.13 4.07
C MET A 523 -17.43 -18.86 4.56
N GLN A 524 -16.50 -18.30 3.78
CA GLN A 524 -15.82 -17.04 4.15
C GLN A 524 -16.79 -15.87 4.27
N ILE A 525 -17.78 -15.77 3.40
CA ILE A 525 -18.81 -14.72 3.47
C ILE A 525 -19.64 -14.89 4.74
N ARG A 526 -20.11 -16.12 5.02
CA ARG A 526 -20.86 -16.43 6.25
C ARG A 526 -20.04 -16.12 7.50
N ASP A 527 -18.82 -16.63 7.58
CA ASP A 527 -17.97 -16.46 8.76
C ASP A 527 -17.64 -14.98 8.99
N GLU A 528 -17.48 -14.20 7.92
CA GLU A 528 -17.27 -12.75 8.00
C GLU A 528 -18.54 -12.00 8.41
N ALA A 529 -19.72 -12.39 7.92
CA ALA A 529 -21.02 -11.87 8.35
C ALA A 529 -21.24 -12.10 9.84
N HIS A 530 -21.02 -13.34 10.28
CA HIS A 530 -21.10 -13.74 11.67
C HIS A 530 -20.09 -12.98 12.55
N ARG A 531 -18.82 -12.89 12.13
CA ARG A 531 -17.78 -12.12 12.82
C ARG A 531 -18.19 -10.65 12.96
N PHE A 532 -18.76 -10.07 11.92
CA PHE A 532 -19.20 -8.67 11.91
C PHE A 532 -20.41 -8.43 12.83
N ALA A 533 -21.32 -9.40 12.92
CA ALA A 533 -22.41 -9.40 13.89
C ALA A 533 -21.88 -9.46 15.33
N VAL A 534 -21.05 -10.45 15.65
CA VAL A 534 -20.48 -10.63 17.01
C VAL A 534 -19.69 -9.40 17.47
N ALA A 535 -18.95 -8.74 16.58
CA ALA A 535 -18.20 -7.53 16.91
C ALA A 535 -19.13 -6.36 17.32
N SER A 536 -20.30 -6.24 16.68
CA SER A 536 -21.33 -5.26 17.05
C SER A 536 -21.91 -5.57 18.43
N HIS A 537 -22.21 -6.84 18.70
CA HIS A 537 -22.73 -7.29 20.00
C HIS A 537 -21.74 -7.03 21.13
N ARG A 538 -20.45 -7.31 20.95
CA ARG A 538 -19.44 -7.02 21.98
C ARG A 538 -19.39 -5.54 22.33
N LYS A 539 -19.45 -4.65 21.33
CA LYS A 539 -19.48 -3.20 21.57
C LYS A 539 -20.75 -2.76 22.30
N ARG A 540 -21.92 -3.25 21.90
CA ARG A 540 -23.20 -2.88 22.55
C ARG A 540 -23.34 -3.47 23.95
N ARG A 541 -22.92 -4.71 24.16
CA ARG A 541 -22.91 -5.35 25.48
C ARG A 541 -21.95 -4.64 26.43
N SER A 542 -20.73 -4.32 25.97
CA SER A 542 -19.78 -3.54 26.75
C SER A 542 -20.32 -2.16 27.10
N ALA A 543 -20.96 -1.46 26.14
CA ALA A 543 -21.62 -0.18 26.42
C ALA A 543 -22.77 -0.33 27.43
N ARG A 544 -23.62 -1.34 27.31
CA ARG A 544 -24.79 -1.53 28.19
C ARG A 544 -24.41 -1.97 29.61
N LEU A 545 -23.45 -2.88 29.75
CA LEU A 545 -22.85 -3.22 31.06
C LEU A 545 -22.20 -1.98 31.68
N SER A 546 -21.50 -1.20 30.86
CA SER A 546 -20.88 0.05 31.29
C SER A 546 -21.89 1.10 31.77
N HIS A 547 -23.09 1.15 31.18
CA HIS A 547 -24.15 2.02 31.67
C HIS A 547 -24.78 1.47 32.95
N SER A 548 -25.15 0.18 32.98
CA SER A 548 -25.86 -0.44 34.11
C SER A 548 -25.07 -0.45 35.43
N GLU A 549 -23.74 -0.58 35.40
CA GLU A 549 -22.91 -0.58 36.63
C GLU A 549 -22.80 0.83 37.25
N LEU A 550 -22.83 1.88 36.41
CA LEU A 550 -22.83 3.28 36.86
C LEU A 550 -24.24 3.77 37.24
N ASP A 551 -25.30 3.11 36.77
CA ASP A 551 -26.70 3.43 37.10
C ASP A 551 -27.02 3.28 38.59
N GLY A 552 -26.33 2.36 39.28
CA GLY A 552 -26.54 2.07 40.70
C GLY A 552 -25.85 3.02 41.68
N ILE A 553 -25.17 4.07 41.21
CA ILE A 553 -24.38 4.98 42.06
C ILE A 553 -25.11 6.31 42.25
N GLU A 554 -25.56 6.54 43.48
CA GLU A 554 -26.29 7.76 43.86
C GLU A 554 -25.43 9.02 43.66
N GLY A 555 -25.94 9.97 42.88
CA GLY A 555 -25.24 11.21 42.50
C GLY A 555 -24.64 11.22 41.09
N ILE A 556 -24.76 10.10 40.34
CA ILE A 556 -24.34 10.00 38.93
C ILE A 556 -25.56 10.02 37.99
N GLY A 557 -25.81 11.17 37.36
CA GLY A 557 -26.77 11.28 36.25
C GLY A 557 -26.15 10.94 34.89
N GLU A 558 -26.99 10.79 33.85
CA GLU A 558 -26.60 10.43 32.48
C GLU A 558 -25.41 11.23 31.91
N LYS A 559 -25.35 12.53 32.20
CA LYS A 559 -24.27 13.41 31.74
C LYS A 559 -22.90 12.97 32.27
N LYS A 560 -22.80 12.72 33.58
CA LYS A 560 -21.55 12.31 34.24
C LYS A 560 -21.13 10.90 33.84
N LYS A 561 -22.08 9.99 33.59
CA LYS A 561 -21.79 8.65 33.05
C LYS A 561 -21.11 8.73 31.69
N LYS A 562 -21.66 9.57 30.81
CA LYS A 562 -21.11 9.77 29.47
C LYS A 562 -19.70 10.36 29.53
N GLU A 563 -19.45 11.31 30.41
CA GLU A 563 -18.12 11.91 30.63
C GLU A 563 -17.12 10.88 31.16
N LEU A 564 -17.50 10.05 32.14
CA LEU A 564 -16.69 8.93 32.63
C LEU A 564 -16.31 7.94 31.51
N LEU A 565 -17.30 7.53 30.70
CA LEU A 565 -17.06 6.59 29.60
C LEU A 565 -16.31 7.21 28.43
N GLN A 566 -16.44 8.52 28.19
CA GLN A 566 -15.64 9.21 27.18
C GLN A 566 -14.17 9.35 27.61
N HIS A 567 -13.93 9.60 28.90
CA HIS A 567 -12.59 9.78 29.44
C HIS A 567 -11.86 8.44 29.57
N PHE A 568 -12.47 7.46 30.24
CA PHE A 568 -11.82 6.17 30.53
C PHE A 568 -12.10 5.08 29.48
N GLY A 569 -13.15 5.21 28.67
CA GLY A 569 -13.48 4.31 27.56
C GLY A 569 -14.36 3.10 27.94
N SER A 570 -14.26 2.56 29.15
CA SER A 570 -15.11 1.47 29.67
C SER A 570 -15.20 1.50 31.20
N VAL A 571 -16.22 0.88 31.80
CA VAL A 571 -16.33 0.83 33.27
C VAL A 571 -15.20 0.04 33.92
N GLU A 572 -14.66 -1.02 33.30
CA GLU A 572 -13.47 -1.68 33.84
C GLU A 572 -12.30 -0.71 34.04
N LYS A 573 -12.10 0.23 33.10
CA LYS A 573 -11.04 1.23 33.24
C LYS A 573 -11.36 2.29 34.29
N VAL A 574 -12.64 2.62 34.48
CA VAL A 574 -13.07 3.47 35.60
C VAL A 574 -12.84 2.75 36.95
N ARG A 575 -13.03 1.43 37.00
CA ARG A 575 -12.81 0.60 38.19
C ARG A 575 -11.31 0.50 38.55
N GLU A 576 -10.44 0.45 37.55
CA GLU A 576 -8.98 0.41 37.70
C GLU A 576 -8.35 1.78 37.99
N ALA A 577 -9.03 2.88 37.63
CA ALA A 577 -8.54 4.24 37.82
C ALA A 577 -8.37 4.61 39.30
N GLU A 578 -7.43 5.51 39.58
CA GLU A 578 -7.26 6.08 40.91
C GLU A 578 -8.36 7.10 41.22
N GLU A 579 -8.75 7.24 42.49
CA GLU A 579 -9.78 8.20 42.92
C GLU A 579 -9.46 9.65 42.46
N LYS A 580 -8.16 9.98 42.40
CA LYS A 580 -7.68 11.28 41.92
C LYS A 580 -7.97 11.49 40.44
N GLU A 581 -7.77 10.49 39.60
CA GLU A 581 -8.03 10.56 38.15
C GLU A 581 -9.54 10.69 37.88
N ILE A 582 -10.37 9.98 38.66
CA ILE A 582 -11.83 10.10 38.54
C ILE A 582 -12.31 11.52 38.94
N ALA A 583 -11.63 12.16 39.89
CA ALA A 583 -11.94 13.52 40.35
C ALA A 583 -11.49 14.64 39.39
N GLU A 584 -10.71 14.31 38.36
CA GLU A 584 -10.29 15.29 37.33
C GLU A 584 -11.41 15.57 36.31
N ILE A 585 -12.46 14.75 36.31
CA ILE A 585 -13.62 14.94 35.43
C ILE A 585 -14.50 16.07 35.96
N GLU A 586 -14.81 17.02 35.08
CA GLU A 586 -15.65 18.17 35.38
C GLU A 586 -17.01 17.74 35.97
N GLY A 587 -17.34 18.23 37.16
CA GLY A 587 -18.58 17.88 37.87
C GLY A 587 -18.52 16.60 38.71
N ILE A 588 -17.37 15.91 38.77
CA ILE A 588 -17.09 14.80 39.69
C ILE A 588 -16.11 15.27 40.77
N GLY A 589 -16.64 15.82 41.87
CA GLY A 589 -15.82 16.20 43.02
C GLY A 589 -15.32 14.99 43.82
N LYS A 590 -14.37 15.23 44.73
CA LYS A 590 -13.73 14.19 45.58
C LYS A 590 -14.70 13.23 46.27
N ALA A 591 -15.82 13.75 46.77
CA ALA A 591 -16.83 12.93 47.44
C ALA A 591 -17.53 11.94 46.49
N LEU A 592 -17.73 12.33 45.23
CA LEU A 592 -18.36 11.49 44.21
C LEU A 592 -17.37 10.51 43.59
N SER A 593 -16.12 10.93 43.36
CA SER A 593 -15.06 10.04 42.85
C SER A 593 -14.77 8.89 43.82
N ARG A 594 -14.73 9.17 45.12
CA ARG A 594 -14.58 8.14 46.17
C ARG A 594 -15.73 7.14 46.14
N ARG A 595 -16.97 7.63 46.08
CA ARG A 595 -18.18 6.79 46.00
C ARG A 595 -18.20 5.92 44.74
N ILE A 596 -17.74 6.45 43.60
CA ILE A 596 -17.58 5.69 42.35
C ILE A 596 -16.59 4.55 42.54
N ALA A 597 -15.40 4.85 43.07
CA ALA A 597 -14.34 3.87 43.27
C ALA A 597 -14.76 2.77 44.28
N GLU A 598 -15.43 3.15 45.38
CA GLU A 598 -15.92 2.21 46.39
C GLU A 598 -17.01 1.28 45.81
N LYS A 599 -18.06 1.83 45.19
CA LYS A 599 -19.16 1.02 44.60
C LYS A 599 -18.71 0.08 43.50
N LEU A 600 -17.81 0.54 42.62
CA LEU A 600 -17.31 -0.30 41.51
C LEU A 600 -16.34 -1.38 41.98
N ARG A 601 -15.70 -1.22 43.16
CA ARG A 601 -14.82 -2.23 43.77
C ARG A 601 -15.59 -3.24 44.63
N GLU A 602 -16.73 -2.85 45.20
CA GLU A 602 -17.61 -3.74 45.99
C GLU A 602 -18.38 -4.78 45.17
N GLN A 603 -18.67 -4.50 43.89
CA GLN A 603 -19.42 -5.40 42.99
C GLN A 603 -18.57 -6.56 42.42
N LYS A 604 -17.60 -7.08 43.19
CA LYS A 604 -16.62 -8.09 42.74
C LYS A 604 -17.10 -9.53 42.89
#